data_AF-A0A2G9I0V8-F1
#
_entry.id   AF-A0A2G9I0V8-F1
#
_cell.length_a   1.000
_cell.length_b   1.000
_cell.length_c   1.000
_cell.angle_alpha   90.00
_cell.angle_beta   90.00
_cell.angle_gamma   90.00
#
_symmetry.space_group_name_H-M   'P 1'
#
loop_
_entity.id
_entity.type
_entity.pdbx_description
1 polymer ?
#
loop_
_entity_poly.entity_id
_entity_poly.type
_entity_poly.pdbx_seq_one_letter_code
_entity_poly.pdbx_strand_id
1 'polypeptide(L)'
;MNILPSLSRLKLSPTPLSTTTATTSLPPPLPSQAHLPISLRPTNFSLSATVESRESLSPPPPPPAREEFGDYDEDETYGEVNRIIGSRALQNGSGMEYLIEWKDDHAPTWVPSDYIAKDVVGEYETPWWTATKKADDAALKQIIESDDGRDIDAVDQEGRTALLFVSGLGSEQCVQILAEAGADVNHRDNSGGLTALHMAAGYVKPGVAKLLLEFGADPEKEDDRGRTPLELAREILKVTPQLQFARRLGLENVIRVLEGAIYEFAEVEEIMERRGKGENVEYLVKWKDGGDNEWVKARFVAEELVKDFEEGLEYAVAECVLDKREGEEGKKEYLVKWTDIEEATWEPEDKVDPELIKLFEEGKKQTAETSSS
;
A
#
# COMPACT_ATOMS: atom_id res chain seq x y z
N MET A 1 -4.71 -28.18 -22.14
CA MET A 1 -3.45 -27.41 -22.06
C MET A 1 -3.46 -26.68 -20.73
N ASN A 2 -2.37 -26.80 -19.94
CA ASN A 2 -2.24 -26.10 -18.66
C ASN A 2 -1.84 -24.66 -18.95
N ILE A 3 -2.75 -23.72 -18.73
CA ILE A 3 -2.46 -22.30 -18.91
C ILE A 3 -1.71 -21.84 -17.66
N LEU A 4 -0.44 -21.52 -17.82
CA LEU A 4 0.44 -21.15 -16.71
C LEU A 4 0.18 -19.71 -16.28
N PRO A 5 0.29 -19.40 -14.97
CA PRO A 5 -0.05 -18.08 -14.45
C PRO A 5 1.00 -17.04 -14.85
N SER A 6 0.56 -15.80 -15.09
CA SER A 6 1.45 -14.64 -15.28
C SER A 6 1.19 -13.59 -14.19
N LEU A 7 2.19 -12.77 -13.90
CA LEU A 7 2.13 -11.77 -12.82
C LEU A 7 1.33 -10.54 -13.28
N SER A 8 0.24 -10.22 -12.58
CA SER A 8 -0.77 -9.25 -13.01
C SER A 8 -1.51 -8.61 -11.83
N ARG A 9 -2.02 -7.39 -12.05
CA ARG A 9 -2.81 -6.53 -11.15
C ARG A 9 -2.35 -6.34 -9.69
N LEU A 10 -2.70 -5.19 -9.13
CA LEU A 10 -2.66 -4.96 -7.69
C LEU A 10 -3.67 -5.89 -7.02
N LYS A 11 -3.30 -6.59 -5.95
CA LYS A 11 -4.28 -7.24 -5.06
C LYS A 11 -5.25 -6.16 -4.61
N LEU A 12 -6.46 -6.17 -5.16
CA LEU A 12 -7.51 -5.29 -4.70
C LEU A 12 -7.70 -5.56 -3.21
N SER A 13 -7.64 -4.50 -2.41
CA SER A 13 -7.90 -4.57 -0.97
C SER A 13 -9.24 -5.28 -0.74
N PRO A 14 -9.34 -6.16 0.28
CA PRO A 14 -10.58 -6.87 0.53
C PRO A 14 -11.69 -5.84 0.73
N THR A 15 -12.68 -5.88 -0.15
CA THR A 15 -13.89 -5.09 -0.01
C THR A 15 -14.49 -5.47 1.34
N PRO A 16 -14.78 -4.52 2.25
CA PRO A 16 -15.39 -4.88 3.52
C PRO A 16 -16.73 -5.58 3.21
N LEU A 17 -16.85 -6.82 3.71
CA LEU A 17 -18.05 -7.64 3.61
C LEU A 17 -19.28 -6.79 3.93
N SER A 18 -20.08 -6.51 2.91
CA SER A 18 -21.38 -5.89 3.05
C SER A 18 -22.27 -6.82 3.87
N THR A 19 -22.38 -6.55 5.17
CA THR A 19 -23.32 -7.24 6.05
C THR A 19 -24.72 -6.72 5.73
N THR A 20 -25.53 -7.60 5.15
CA THR A 20 -26.90 -7.32 4.76
C THR A 20 -27.82 -7.37 5.99
N THR A 21 -28.53 -6.26 6.21
CA THR A 21 -29.85 -6.10 6.85
C THR A 21 -30.05 -6.49 8.32
N ALA A 22 -30.38 -5.48 9.13
CA ALA A 22 -31.57 -5.52 9.96
C ALA A 22 -32.22 -4.12 10.04
N THR A 23 -33.38 -4.00 9.39
CA THR A 23 -34.30 -2.86 9.45
C THR A 23 -34.78 -2.64 10.88
N THR A 24 -34.58 -1.45 11.44
CA THR A 24 -35.43 -0.91 12.51
C THR A 24 -35.60 0.59 12.30
N SER A 25 -36.84 0.95 11.98
CA SER A 25 -37.35 2.29 11.73
C SER A 25 -37.57 3.06 13.03
N LEU A 26 -37.09 4.30 13.14
CA LEU A 26 -37.58 5.35 14.06
C LEU A 26 -37.28 6.75 13.43
N PRO A 27 -37.99 7.82 13.83
CA PRO A 27 -38.59 8.84 12.92
C PRO A 27 -37.73 10.10 12.71
N PRO A 28 -38.14 11.04 11.81
CA PRO A 28 -37.25 12.07 11.28
C PRO A 28 -37.15 13.31 12.20
N PRO A 29 -36.04 14.06 12.14
CA PRO A 29 -35.95 15.37 12.80
C PRO A 29 -36.48 16.50 11.89
N LEU A 30 -37.11 17.49 12.50
CA LEU A 30 -37.47 18.78 11.90
C LEU A 30 -36.32 19.81 12.07
N PRO A 31 -36.32 20.93 11.32
CA PRO A 31 -35.08 21.48 10.75
C PRO A 31 -34.61 22.83 11.30
N SER A 32 -33.35 23.13 10.94
CA SER A 32 -32.75 24.42 10.58
C SER A 32 -32.44 25.42 11.70
N GLN A 33 -31.14 25.80 11.80
CA GLN A 33 -30.72 27.18 11.56
C GLN A 33 -29.37 27.23 10.85
N ALA A 34 -29.27 28.19 9.94
CA ALA A 34 -28.18 28.39 9.00
C ALA A 34 -27.11 29.33 9.56
N HIS A 35 -25.84 29.05 9.25
CA HIS A 35 -24.79 30.08 9.21
C HIS A 35 -24.01 29.95 7.91
N LEU A 36 -23.95 31.08 7.19
CA LEU A 36 -23.35 31.26 5.87
C LEU A 36 -21.81 31.34 5.96
N PRO A 37 -21.09 30.97 4.89
CA PRO A 37 -19.62 30.99 4.86
C PRO A 37 -19.08 32.35 4.40
N ILE A 38 -18.00 32.82 5.04
CA ILE A 38 -17.23 33.98 4.56
C ILE A 38 -16.02 33.46 3.77
N SER A 39 -16.03 33.77 2.47
CA SER A 39 -14.96 33.55 1.50
C SER A 39 -13.91 34.65 1.60
N LEU A 40 -12.63 34.30 1.74
CA LEU A 40 -11.49 35.21 1.62
C LEU A 40 -10.81 35.04 0.26
N ARG A 41 -10.72 36.13 -0.52
CA ARG A 41 -9.71 36.32 -1.58
C ARG A 41 -9.01 37.66 -1.38
N PRO A 42 -7.72 37.76 -1.76
CA PRO A 42 -6.84 38.85 -1.34
C PRO A 42 -6.82 40.00 -2.36
N THR A 43 -6.55 41.22 -1.91
CA THR A 43 -6.19 42.33 -2.81
C THR A 43 -4.91 43.02 -2.34
N ASN A 44 -3.96 43.09 -3.28
CA ASN A 44 -2.72 43.84 -3.25
C ASN A 44 -2.96 45.35 -3.04
N PHE A 45 -2.12 46.00 -2.23
CA PHE A 45 -1.99 47.45 -2.20
C PHE A 45 -0.82 47.92 -3.08
N SER A 46 -1.08 48.97 -3.87
CA SER A 46 -0.08 49.78 -4.57
C SER A 46 0.01 51.15 -3.88
N LEU A 47 1.23 51.64 -3.72
CA LEU A 47 1.62 52.89 -3.06
C LEU A 47 1.39 54.10 -3.97
N SER A 48 0.98 55.24 -3.39
CA SER A 48 1.60 56.56 -3.65
C SER A 48 1.12 57.63 -2.66
N ALA A 49 2.07 58.47 -2.28
CA ALA A 49 1.97 59.52 -1.27
C ALA A 49 1.60 60.88 -1.88
N THR A 50 0.97 61.77 -1.11
CA THR A 50 1.37 63.20 -1.06
C THR A 50 0.83 63.87 0.21
N VAL A 51 1.66 64.78 0.74
CA VAL A 51 1.56 65.50 2.01
C VAL A 51 0.82 66.83 1.84
N GLU A 52 0.31 67.33 2.96
CA GLU A 52 0.29 68.74 3.40
C GLU A 52 -1.10 69.39 3.60
N SER A 53 -1.53 69.52 4.86
CA SER A 53 -1.69 70.82 5.54
C SER A 53 -2.48 70.69 6.84
N ARG A 54 -1.93 71.26 7.92
CA ARG A 54 -2.43 71.30 9.30
C ARG A 54 -3.64 72.23 9.43
N GLU A 55 -4.69 71.78 10.11
CA GLU A 55 -5.60 72.65 10.87
C GLU A 55 -6.19 71.93 12.11
N SER A 56 -6.11 72.61 13.26
CA SER A 56 -6.82 72.39 14.53
C SER A 56 -6.92 70.98 15.16
N LEU A 57 -6.09 70.74 16.18
CA LEU A 57 -6.16 69.59 17.09
C LEU A 57 -7.44 69.60 17.95
N SER A 58 -8.31 68.62 17.73
CA SER A 58 -9.26 68.09 18.72
C SER A 58 -8.75 66.70 19.15
N PRO A 59 -8.78 66.29 20.43
CA PRO A 59 -8.32 64.96 20.81
C PRO A 59 -9.25 63.87 20.23
N PRO A 60 -8.71 62.69 19.83
CA PRO A 60 -9.52 61.61 19.31
C PRO A 60 -10.43 61.01 20.40
N PRO A 61 -11.61 60.45 20.03
CA PRO A 61 -12.47 59.73 20.97
C PRO A 61 -11.75 58.50 21.53
N PRO A 62 -12.05 58.07 22.77
CA PRO A 62 -11.42 56.91 23.36
C PRO A 62 -11.70 55.65 22.53
N PRO A 63 -10.75 54.69 22.47
CA PRO A 63 -10.97 53.43 21.79
C PRO A 63 -12.16 52.68 22.41
N PRO A 64 -12.89 51.86 21.63
CA PRO A 64 -13.98 51.04 22.15
C PRO A 64 -13.48 50.17 23.30
N ALA A 65 -14.32 50.03 24.33
CA ALA A 65 -14.03 49.27 25.53
C ALA A 65 -13.43 47.91 25.16
N ARG A 66 -12.23 47.64 25.70
CA ARG A 66 -11.70 46.28 25.77
C ARG A 66 -12.77 45.43 26.44
N GLU A 67 -13.13 44.32 25.83
CA GLU A 67 -13.78 43.24 26.57
C GLU A 67 -12.82 42.91 27.72
N GLU A 68 -13.25 43.24 28.94
CA GLU A 68 -12.58 42.83 30.16
C GLU A 68 -12.62 41.31 30.18
N PHE A 69 -11.54 40.68 29.69
CA PHE A 69 -11.15 39.37 30.18
C PHE A 69 -11.10 39.49 31.70
N GLY A 70 -11.96 38.72 32.38
CA GLY A 70 -12.05 38.71 33.84
C GLY A 70 -10.67 38.53 34.48
N ASP A 71 -10.55 39.05 35.71
CA ASP A 71 -9.36 38.97 36.57
C ASP A 71 -8.55 37.69 36.30
N TYR A 72 -7.35 37.87 35.75
CA TYR A 72 -6.32 36.86 35.86
C TYR A 72 -5.84 36.93 37.31
N ASP A 73 -6.29 35.98 38.14
CA ASP A 73 -5.70 35.76 39.45
C ASP A 73 -4.24 35.30 39.24
N GLU A 74 -3.28 36.22 39.40
CA GLU A 74 -1.83 35.93 39.39
C GLU A 74 -1.42 34.90 40.46
N ASP A 75 -2.34 34.57 41.38
CA ASP A 75 -2.18 33.61 42.47
C ASP A 75 -2.66 32.18 42.13
N GLU A 76 -3.18 31.91 40.91
CA GLU A 76 -3.38 30.53 40.42
C GLU A 76 -2.01 29.87 40.19
N THR A 77 -1.41 29.42 41.29
CA THR A 77 -0.27 28.51 41.30
C THR A 77 -0.71 27.27 40.55
N TYR A 78 -0.24 27.10 39.30
CA TYR A 78 -0.38 25.84 38.58
C TYR A 78 -0.02 24.70 39.54
N GLY A 79 -1.00 23.86 39.87
CA GLY A 79 -0.87 22.83 40.89
C GLY A 79 0.38 22.00 40.68
N GLU A 80 1.02 21.57 41.77
CA GLU A 80 2.20 20.71 41.64
C GLU A 80 1.79 19.39 40.97
N VAL A 81 2.49 19.02 39.89
CA VAL A 81 2.30 17.73 39.21
C VAL A 81 2.61 16.59 40.19
N ASN A 82 1.67 15.65 40.38
CA ASN A 82 1.90 14.44 41.16
C ASN A 82 2.56 13.36 40.29
N ARG A 83 1.87 12.96 39.21
CA ARG A 83 2.39 12.03 38.19
C ARG A 83 1.59 12.12 36.89
N ILE A 84 2.18 11.58 35.82
CA ILE A 84 1.48 11.32 34.56
C ILE A 84 0.71 10.00 34.70
N ILE A 85 -0.56 9.99 34.27
CA ILE A 85 -1.46 8.83 34.31
C ILE A 85 -2.09 8.53 32.94
N GLY A 86 -1.54 9.12 31.87
CA GLY A 86 -1.95 8.87 30.51
C GLY A 86 -1.18 9.72 29.52
N SER A 87 -1.09 9.26 28.28
CA SER A 87 -0.52 10.03 27.17
C SER A 87 -1.40 9.92 25.93
N ARG A 88 -1.26 10.90 25.02
CA ARG A 88 -1.81 10.82 23.66
C ARG A 88 -1.00 11.68 22.69
N ALA A 89 -0.83 11.18 21.47
CA ALA A 89 -0.26 11.96 20.37
C ALA A 89 -1.28 12.99 19.86
N LEU A 90 -0.80 14.20 19.50
CA LEU A 90 -1.62 15.21 18.84
C LEU A 90 -1.93 14.79 17.39
N GLN A 91 -3.13 15.08 16.90
CA GLN A 91 -3.60 14.65 15.56
C GLN A 91 -2.73 15.13 14.38
N ASN A 92 -1.94 16.19 14.56
CA ASN A 92 -1.03 16.74 13.57
C ASN A 92 0.41 16.22 13.72
N GLY A 93 0.65 15.26 14.63
CA GLY A 93 1.98 14.75 14.95
C GLY A 93 2.92 15.78 15.55
N SER A 94 2.42 16.95 16.00
CA SER A 94 3.28 18.05 16.46
C SER A 94 3.80 17.90 17.89
N GLY A 95 3.39 16.86 18.61
CA GLY A 95 3.81 16.61 19.99
C GLY A 95 2.87 15.69 20.75
N MET A 96 3.10 15.64 22.06
CA MET A 96 2.39 14.79 23.00
C MET A 96 1.58 15.63 23.99
N GLU A 97 0.42 15.12 24.40
CA GLU A 97 -0.29 15.58 25.58
C GLU A 97 -0.27 14.49 26.65
N TYR A 98 -0.27 14.91 27.91
CA TYR A 98 -0.24 14.01 29.05
C TYR A 98 -1.39 14.30 29.99
N LEU A 99 -2.00 13.25 30.52
CA LEU A 99 -3.02 13.35 31.56
C LEU A 99 -2.31 13.44 32.91
N ILE A 100 -2.47 14.59 33.56
CA ILE A 100 -1.79 14.91 34.82
C ILE A 100 -2.71 14.64 36.00
N GLU A 101 -2.24 13.84 36.95
CA GLU A 101 -2.80 13.82 38.30
C GLU A 101 -2.10 14.91 39.12
N TRP A 102 -2.89 15.82 39.71
CA TRP A 102 -2.40 16.95 40.48
C TRP A 102 -2.26 16.59 41.96
N LYS A 103 -1.35 17.25 42.69
CA LYS A 103 -1.19 17.06 44.14
C LYS A 103 -2.25 17.79 44.96
N ASP A 104 -2.74 18.91 44.45
CA ASP A 104 -3.94 19.55 44.96
C ASP A 104 -5.16 18.81 44.36
N ASP A 105 -6.24 18.65 45.11
CA ASP A 105 -7.41 17.78 44.80
C ASP A 105 -8.19 18.15 43.51
N HIS A 106 -7.57 18.83 42.55
CA HIS A 106 -8.06 19.06 41.20
C HIS A 106 -8.23 17.75 40.43
N ALA A 107 -9.24 17.74 39.57
CA ALA A 107 -9.47 16.63 38.66
C ALA A 107 -8.30 16.50 37.66
N PRO A 108 -7.97 15.28 37.21
CA PRO A 108 -6.92 15.09 36.21
C PRO A 108 -7.23 15.83 34.90
N THR A 109 -6.22 16.48 34.32
CA THR A 109 -6.37 17.27 33.08
C THR A 109 -5.30 16.96 32.05
N TRP A 110 -5.68 17.08 30.77
CA TRP A 110 -4.75 16.94 29.66
C TRP A 110 -3.95 18.22 29.49
N VAL A 111 -2.63 18.08 29.51
CA VAL A 111 -1.68 19.19 29.42
C VAL A 111 -0.67 18.88 28.31
N PRO A 112 -0.41 19.81 27.37
CA PRO A 112 0.63 19.63 26.36
C PRO A 112 2.01 19.51 26.98
N SER A 113 2.89 18.73 26.35
CA SER A 113 4.25 18.46 26.83
C SER A 113 5.06 19.71 27.17
N ASP A 114 4.83 20.82 26.46
CA ASP A 114 5.54 22.08 26.63
C ASP A 114 5.28 22.77 27.98
N TYR A 115 4.17 22.42 28.65
CA TYR A 115 3.78 22.98 29.95
C TYR A 115 4.16 22.08 31.13
N ILE A 116 4.78 20.93 30.87
CA ILE A 116 5.19 19.97 31.90
C ILE A 116 6.72 19.99 32.01
N ALA A 117 7.23 19.84 33.23
CA ALA A 117 8.66 19.77 33.45
C ALA A 117 9.29 18.57 32.70
N LYS A 118 10.43 18.81 32.04
CA LYS A 118 11.06 17.82 31.14
C LYS A 118 11.52 16.55 31.85
N ASP A 119 11.88 16.66 33.12
CA ASP A 119 12.22 15.54 33.99
C ASP A 119 11.01 14.65 34.27
N VAL A 120 9.84 15.22 34.57
CA VAL A 120 8.59 14.47 34.77
C VAL A 120 8.17 13.71 33.50
N VAL A 121 8.18 14.40 32.35
CA VAL A 121 7.94 13.74 31.05
C VAL A 121 9.01 12.68 30.78
N GLY A 122 10.27 12.98 31.10
CA GLY A 122 11.39 12.06 30.95
C GLY A 122 11.23 10.79 31.77
N GLU A 123 10.81 10.87 33.03
CA GLU A 123 10.58 9.72 33.90
C GLU A 123 9.50 8.80 33.34
N TYR A 124 8.44 9.39 32.77
CA TYR A 124 7.38 8.65 32.10
C TYR A 124 7.84 8.04 30.77
N GLU A 125 8.45 8.81 29.87
CA GLU A 125 8.78 8.37 28.50
C GLU A 125 10.07 7.55 28.35
N THR A 126 11.05 7.73 29.24
CA THR A 126 12.36 7.08 29.11
C THR A 126 12.27 5.55 29.11
N PRO A 127 11.47 4.88 29.97
CA PRO A 127 11.31 3.43 29.92
C PRO A 127 10.82 2.95 28.55
N TRP A 128 9.81 3.61 27.99
CA TRP A 128 9.23 3.28 26.69
C TRP A 128 10.24 3.39 25.54
N TRP A 129 10.92 4.53 25.43
CA TRP A 129 11.91 4.74 24.37
C TRP A 129 13.17 3.88 24.57
N THR A 130 13.50 3.53 25.81
CA THR A 130 14.62 2.62 26.10
C THR A 130 14.30 1.20 25.66
N ALA A 131 13.11 0.69 25.99
CA ALA A 131 12.65 -0.63 25.56
C ALA A 131 12.58 -0.72 24.02
N THR A 132 11.99 0.30 23.40
CA THR A 132 11.89 0.44 21.93
C THR A 132 13.26 0.42 21.25
N LYS A 133 14.21 1.27 21.68
CA LYS A 133 15.54 1.39 21.05
C LYS A 133 16.41 0.14 21.24
N LYS A 134 16.13 -0.66 22.27
CA LYS A 134 16.79 -1.94 22.52
C LYS A 134 16.06 -3.12 21.87
N ALA A 135 14.88 -2.90 21.30
CA ALA A 135 13.97 -3.96 20.88
C ALA A 135 13.71 -5.00 22.00
N ASP A 136 13.50 -4.50 23.22
CA ASP A 136 13.22 -5.31 24.40
C ASP A 136 11.72 -5.63 24.46
N ASP A 137 11.35 -6.82 23.98
CA ASP A 137 9.97 -7.29 23.88
C ASP A 137 9.32 -7.47 25.25
N ALA A 138 10.08 -7.96 26.25
CA ALA A 138 9.58 -8.17 27.59
C ALA A 138 9.26 -6.83 28.29
N ALA A 139 10.15 -5.85 28.17
CA ALA A 139 9.92 -4.52 28.74
C ALA A 139 8.78 -3.79 28.02
N LEU A 140 8.70 -3.85 26.68
CA LEU A 140 7.58 -3.26 25.94
C LEU A 140 6.25 -3.87 26.37
N LYS A 141 6.17 -5.20 26.42
CA LYS A 141 4.97 -5.90 26.86
C LYS A 141 4.55 -5.50 28.27
N GLN A 142 5.49 -5.44 29.21
CA GLN A 142 5.20 -5.03 30.58
C GLN A 142 4.66 -3.59 30.67
N ILE A 143 5.20 -2.66 29.87
CA ILE A 143 4.74 -1.27 29.85
C ILE A 143 3.33 -1.19 29.24
N ILE A 144 3.06 -1.90 28.15
CA ILE A 144 1.75 -1.93 27.48
C ILE A 144 0.66 -2.54 28.37
N GLU A 145 1.01 -3.57 29.14
CA GLU A 145 0.09 -4.20 30.10
C GLU A 145 -0.12 -3.37 31.39
N SER A 146 0.62 -2.27 31.56
CA SER A 146 0.46 -1.39 32.70
C SER A 146 -0.77 -0.48 32.55
N ASP A 147 -1.46 -0.20 33.66
CA ASP A 147 -2.67 0.65 33.68
C ASP A 147 -2.29 2.15 33.78
N ASP A 148 -1.30 2.59 32.99
CA ASP A 148 -0.80 3.97 32.97
C ASP A 148 -1.43 4.84 31.87
N GLY A 149 -2.41 4.31 31.13
CA GLY A 149 -3.14 5.03 30.09
C GLY A 149 -2.25 5.49 28.92
N ARG A 150 -1.14 4.81 28.69
CA ARG A 150 -0.18 5.17 27.65
C ARG A 150 -0.72 4.97 26.24
N ASP A 151 -0.44 5.94 25.39
CA ASP A 151 -0.62 5.84 23.95
C ASP A 151 0.47 4.96 23.32
N ILE A 152 0.05 3.91 22.62
CA ILE A 152 0.93 2.99 21.88
C ILE A 152 1.59 3.71 20.71
N ASP A 153 0.91 4.70 20.14
CA ASP A 153 1.41 5.54 19.04
C ASP A 153 2.04 6.84 19.55
N ALA A 154 2.56 6.83 20.79
CA ALA A 154 3.39 7.92 21.28
C ALA A 154 4.54 8.22 20.31
N VAL A 155 4.72 9.50 19.98
CA VAL A 155 5.69 9.97 18.99
C VAL A 155 6.88 10.67 19.63
N ASP A 156 8.05 10.54 19.01
CA ASP A 156 9.21 11.36 19.32
C ASP A 156 9.16 12.74 18.60
N GLN A 157 10.22 13.54 18.75
CA GLN A 157 10.33 14.87 18.13
C GLN A 157 10.29 14.86 16.59
N GLU A 158 10.58 13.71 15.96
CA GLU A 158 10.54 13.50 14.51
C GLU A 158 9.22 12.88 14.05
N GLY A 159 8.25 12.72 14.96
CA GLY A 159 6.96 12.09 14.68
C GLY A 159 7.04 10.56 14.57
N ARG A 160 8.10 9.92 15.07
CA ARG A 160 8.28 8.47 14.95
C ARG A 160 7.65 7.75 16.14
N THR A 161 6.84 6.72 15.88
CA THR A 161 6.31 5.82 16.91
C THR A 161 7.29 4.68 17.22
N ALA A 162 7.03 3.94 18.29
CA ALA A 162 7.82 2.76 18.63
C ALA A 162 7.86 1.72 17.50
N LEU A 163 6.75 1.56 16.77
CA LEU A 163 6.62 0.61 15.66
C LEU A 163 7.63 0.89 14.54
N LEU A 164 7.87 2.16 14.20
CA LEU A 164 8.86 2.55 13.19
C LEU A 164 10.28 2.12 13.60
N PHE A 165 10.66 2.34 14.87
CA PHE A 165 11.98 1.95 15.38
C PHE A 165 12.19 0.45 15.35
N VAL A 166 11.28 -0.33 15.96
CA VAL A 166 11.45 -1.79 16.04
C VAL A 166 11.37 -2.45 14.68
N SER A 167 10.65 -1.85 13.72
CA SER A 167 10.62 -2.30 12.34
C SER A 167 11.97 -2.14 11.65
N GLY A 168 12.65 -1.01 11.85
CA GLY A 168 14.01 -0.78 11.35
C GLY A 168 15.07 -1.66 12.04
N LEU A 169 14.90 -1.93 13.34
CA LEU A 169 15.76 -2.85 14.09
C LEU A 169 15.58 -4.31 13.64
N GLY A 170 14.40 -4.67 13.14
CA GLY A 170 14.09 -6.01 12.67
C GLY A 170 13.54 -6.93 13.74
N SER A 171 12.93 -6.39 14.80
CA SER A 171 12.38 -7.18 15.89
C SER A 171 10.94 -7.57 15.59
N GLU A 172 10.74 -8.79 15.08
CA GLU A 172 9.41 -9.33 14.77
C GLU A 172 8.53 -9.43 16.02
N GLN A 173 9.10 -9.80 17.17
CA GLN A 173 8.37 -9.92 18.43
C GLN A 173 7.82 -8.57 18.90
N CYS A 174 8.64 -7.52 18.88
CA CYS A 174 8.20 -6.18 19.26
C CYS A 174 7.13 -5.63 18.29
N VAL A 175 7.30 -5.87 16.98
CA VAL A 175 6.31 -5.48 15.98
C VAL A 175 4.97 -6.18 16.23
N GLN A 176 5.00 -7.48 16.53
CA GLN A 176 3.79 -8.23 16.87
C GLN A 176 3.11 -7.67 18.12
N ILE A 177 3.85 -7.44 19.21
CA ILE A 177 3.31 -6.90 20.46
C ILE A 177 2.64 -5.54 20.23
N LEU A 178 3.30 -4.63 19.51
CA LEU A 178 2.75 -3.29 19.23
C LEU A 178 1.52 -3.35 18.33
N ALA A 179 1.54 -4.18 17.28
CA ALA A 179 0.41 -4.35 16.37
C ALA A 179 -0.80 -4.99 17.08
N GLU A 180 -0.58 -6.00 17.93
CA GLU A 180 -1.63 -6.61 18.75
C GLU A 180 -2.21 -5.63 19.79
N ALA A 181 -1.40 -4.68 20.25
CA ALA A 181 -1.84 -3.59 21.13
C ALA A 181 -2.58 -2.45 20.38
N GLY A 182 -2.72 -2.54 19.06
CA GLY A 182 -3.47 -1.60 18.24
C GLY A 182 -2.68 -0.42 17.69
N ALA A 183 -1.34 -0.51 17.62
CA ALA A 183 -0.52 0.51 16.96
C ALA A 183 -0.94 0.74 15.50
N ASP A 184 -0.93 2.00 15.05
CA ASP A 184 -1.16 2.33 13.63
C ASP A 184 0.03 1.88 12.76
N VAL A 185 -0.16 0.73 12.11
CA VAL A 185 0.81 0.14 11.16
C VAL A 185 1.11 1.03 9.95
N ASN A 186 0.25 2.01 9.66
CA ASN A 186 0.35 2.94 8.55
C ASN A 186 0.77 4.36 8.97
N HIS A 187 1.14 4.55 10.24
CA HIS A 187 1.63 5.82 10.75
C HIS A 187 2.81 6.33 9.92
N ARG A 188 2.84 7.65 9.68
CA ARG A 188 3.89 8.33 8.91
C ARG A 188 4.68 9.25 9.82
N ASP A 189 6.01 9.16 9.77
CA ASP A 189 6.86 10.13 10.46
C ASP A 189 6.77 11.54 9.82
N ASN A 190 7.19 12.55 10.58
CA ASN A 190 7.19 13.94 10.12
C ASN A 190 8.46 14.30 9.33
N SER A 191 9.47 13.41 9.32
CA SER A 191 10.78 13.70 8.75
C SER A 191 10.87 13.37 7.26
N GLY A 192 10.10 12.39 6.80
CA GLY A 192 10.02 12.06 5.40
C GLY A 192 8.78 11.26 5.02
N GLY A 193 7.76 11.22 5.88
CA GLY A 193 6.53 10.47 5.64
C GLY A 193 6.72 8.96 5.66
N LEU A 194 7.78 8.46 6.31
CA LEU A 194 8.11 7.03 6.30
C LEU A 194 7.18 6.25 7.21
N THR A 195 6.77 5.06 6.76
CA THR A 195 5.97 4.10 7.53
C THR A 195 6.83 2.96 8.09
N ALA A 196 6.25 2.10 8.93
CA ALA A 196 6.89 0.88 9.42
C ALA A 196 7.39 -0.01 8.27
N LEU A 197 6.63 -0.13 7.16
CA LEU A 197 7.05 -0.87 5.97
C LEU A 197 8.26 -0.24 5.27
N HIS A 198 8.34 1.09 5.21
CA HIS A 198 9.53 1.78 4.69
C HIS A 198 10.76 1.50 5.55
N MET A 199 10.61 1.52 6.87
CA MET A 199 11.70 1.17 7.80
C MET A 199 12.16 -0.28 7.59
N ALA A 200 11.24 -1.23 7.53
CA ALA A 200 11.57 -2.63 7.25
C ALA A 200 12.28 -2.81 5.89
N ALA A 201 11.82 -2.09 4.86
CA ALA A 201 12.42 -2.14 3.53
C ALA A 201 13.84 -1.52 3.50
N GLY A 202 14.00 -0.31 4.05
CA GLY A 202 15.25 0.43 4.06
C GLY A 202 16.36 -0.25 4.88
N TYR A 203 15.98 -0.88 5.99
CA TYR A 203 16.88 -1.62 6.87
C TYR A 203 16.97 -3.12 6.56
N VAL A 204 16.35 -3.58 5.48
CA VAL A 204 16.49 -4.94 4.93
C VAL A 204 15.97 -6.02 5.91
N LYS A 205 14.73 -5.86 6.37
CA LYS A 205 14.05 -6.72 7.36
C LYS A 205 12.87 -7.46 6.74
N PRO A 206 13.10 -8.55 5.97
CA PRO A 206 12.04 -9.25 5.24
C PRO A 206 10.99 -9.91 6.16
N GLY A 207 11.40 -10.43 7.33
CA GLY A 207 10.47 -11.03 8.29
C GLY A 207 9.51 -10.00 8.88
N VAL A 208 10.02 -8.85 9.30
CA VAL A 208 9.19 -7.70 9.72
C VAL A 208 8.29 -7.22 8.59
N ALA A 209 8.81 -7.07 7.36
CA ALA A 209 7.98 -6.63 6.24
C ALA A 209 6.80 -7.58 6.00
N LYS A 210 7.03 -8.89 6.07
CA LYS A 210 5.97 -9.91 5.97
C LYS A 210 4.94 -9.75 7.11
N LEU A 211 5.42 -9.60 8.34
CA LEU A 211 4.57 -9.46 9.52
C LEU A 211 3.70 -8.20 9.48
N LEU A 212 4.27 -7.06 9.07
CA LEU A 212 3.52 -5.82 8.91
C LEU A 212 2.39 -5.96 7.87
N LEU A 213 2.65 -6.65 6.76
CA LEU A 213 1.62 -6.94 5.75
C LEU A 213 0.51 -7.84 6.30
N GLU A 214 0.84 -8.83 7.13
CA GLU A 214 -0.14 -9.68 7.82
C GLU A 214 -1.04 -8.88 8.77
N PHE A 215 -0.52 -7.81 9.37
CA PHE A 215 -1.29 -6.87 10.20
C PHE A 215 -1.99 -5.75 9.41
N GLY A 216 -2.00 -5.81 8.07
CA GLY A 216 -2.75 -4.87 7.23
C GLY A 216 -2.04 -3.55 6.95
N ALA A 217 -0.70 -3.52 7.03
CA ALA A 217 0.06 -2.39 6.51
C ALA A 217 -0.14 -2.24 5.00
N ASP A 218 -0.33 -1.00 4.54
CA ASP A 218 -0.57 -0.64 3.15
C ASP A 218 0.77 -0.60 2.38
N PRO A 219 1.02 -1.56 1.47
CA PRO A 219 2.27 -1.61 0.70
C PRO A 219 2.38 -0.51 -0.36
N GLU A 220 1.29 0.20 -0.67
CA GLU A 220 1.24 1.28 -1.66
C GLU A 220 1.32 2.67 -1.01
N LYS A 221 1.48 2.74 0.33
CA LYS A 221 1.61 4.03 1.03
C LYS A 221 2.91 4.72 0.59
N GLU A 222 2.81 5.95 0.12
CA GLU A 222 3.96 6.73 -0.33
C GLU A 222 4.61 7.55 0.79
N ASP A 223 5.94 7.62 0.76
CA ASP A 223 6.73 8.61 1.51
C ASP A 223 6.62 10.03 0.91
N ASP A 224 7.23 11.03 1.54
CA ASP A 224 7.18 12.42 1.07
C ASP A 224 7.91 12.65 -0.28
N ARG A 225 8.65 11.65 -0.76
CA ARG A 225 9.28 11.67 -2.08
C ARG A 225 8.45 10.94 -3.13
N GLY A 226 7.24 10.48 -2.77
CA GLY A 226 6.35 9.72 -3.64
C GLY A 226 6.84 8.30 -3.89
N ARG A 227 7.66 7.73 -2.98
CA ARG A 227 8.16 6.35 -3.11
C ARG A 227 7.33 5.42 -2.26
N THR A 228 6.98 4.26 -2.79
CA THR A 228 6.45 3.15 -1.98
C THR A 228 7.58 2.37 -1.30
N PRO A 229 7.29 1.53 -0.27
CA PRO A 229 8.28 0.62 0.31
C PRO A 229 8.97 -0.28 -0.72
N LEU A 230 8.24 -0.70 -1.77
CA LEU A 230 8.78 -1.53 -2.85
C LEU A 230 9.77 -0.74 -3.71
N GLU A 231 9.42 0.49 -4.08
CA GLU A 231 10.28 1.38 -4.85
C GLU A 231 11.55 1.75 -4.08
N LEU A 232 11.42 2.03 -2.78
CA LEU A 232 12.56 2.26 -1.90
C LEU A 232 13.52 1.06 -1.88
N ALA A 233 13.00 -0.17 -1.72
CA ALA A 233 13.83 -1.37 -1.72
C ALA A 233 14.55 -1.58 -3.06
N ARG A 234 13.87 -1.34 -4.19
CA ARG A 234 14.45 -1.42 -5.54
C ARG A 234 15.53 -0.36 -5.77
N GLU A 235 15.30 0.88 -5.33
CA GLU A 235 16.28 1.97 -5.42
C GLU A 235 17.55 1.62 -4.63
N ILE A 236 17.40 1.13 -3.40
CA ILE A 236 18.53 0.71 -2.56
C ILE A 236 19.27 -0.47 -3.20
N LEU A 237 18.57 -1.47 -3.74
CA LEU A 237 19.20 -2.62 -4.40
C LEU A 237 20.02 -2.20 -5.62
N LYS A 238 19.55 -1.21 -6.38
CA LYS A 238 20.26 -0.68 -7.56
C LYS A 238 21.60 -0.03 -7.20
N VAL A 239 21.66 0.70 -6.08
CA VAL A 239 22.88 1.38 -5.63
C VAL A 239 23.77 0.51 -4.74
N THR A 240 23.28 -0.63 -4.26
CA THR A 240 24.03 -1.53 -3.37
C THR A 240 25.18 -2.22 -4.13
N PRO A 241 26.45 -2.05 -3.70
CA PRO A 241 27.60 -2.67 -4.36
C PRO A 241 27.50 -4.19 -4.45
N GLN A 242 28.00 -4.77 -5.55
CA GLN A 242 27.94 -6.22 -5.79
C GLN A 242 28.63 -7.06 -4.70
N LEU A 243 29.63 -6.50 -4.01
CA LEU A 243 30.34 -7.18 -2.92
C LEU A 243 29.46 -7.38 -1.66
N GLN A 244 28.37 -6.63 -1.51
CA GLN A 244 27.46 -6.75 -0.36
C GLN A 244 26.38 -7.83 -0.58
N PHE A 245 26.82 -9.06 -0.90
CA PHE A 245 25.92 -10.16 -1.29
C PHE A 245 24.76 -10.39 -0.30
N ALA A 246 25.06 -10.47 1.01
CA ALA A 246 24.04 -10.70 2.03
C ALA A 246 22.97 -9.59 2.07
N ARG A 247 23.38 -8.33 1.90
CA ARG A 247 22.46 -7.19 1.86
C ARG A 247 21.58 -7.24 0.61
N ARG A 248 22.16 -7.60 -0.54
CA ARG A 248 21.43 -7.74 -1.81
C ARG A 248 20.38 -8.85 -1.70
N LEU A 249 20.76 -10.03 -1.20
CA LEU A 249 19.83 -11.13 -0.98
C LEU A 249 18.70 -10.75 -0.01
N GLY A 250 19.03 -9.99 1.04
CA GLY A 250 18.01 -9.45 1.95
C GLY A 250 17.03 -8.49 1.26
N LEU A 251 17.53 -7.59 0.41
CA LEU A 251 16.70 -6.64 -0.35
C LEU A 251 15.84 -7.37 -1.38
N GLU A 252 16.38 -8.36 -2.07
CA GLU A 252 15.63 -9.23 -2.99
C GLU A 252 14.51 -9.97 -2.26
N ASN A 253 14.75 -10.43 -1.03
CA ASN A 253 13.71 -11.04 -0.20
C ASN A 253 12.61 -10.05 0.22
N VAL A 254 12.97 -8.83 0.60
CA VAL A 254 12.00 -7.76 0.88
C VAL A 254 11.16 -7.46 -0.36
N ILE A 255 11.81 -7.28 -1.51
CA ILE A 255 11.14 -7.02 -2.80
C ILE A 255 10.17 -8.15 -3.11
N ARG A 256 10.58 -9.41 -2.98
CA ARG A 256 9.72 -10.56 -3.22
C ARG A 256 8.50 -10.60 -2.29
N VAL A 257 8.68 -10.24 -1.01
CA VAL A 257 7.58 -10.17 -0.03
C VAL A 257 6.58 -9.08 -0.43
N LEU A 258 7.07 -7.89 -0.78
CA LEU A 258 6.23 -6.77 -1.20
C LEU A 258 5.55 -7.07 -2.54
N GLU A 259 6.27 -7.59 -3.54
CA GLU A 259 5.70 -8.00 -4.82
C GLU A 259 4.63 -9.08 -4.65
N GLY A 260 4.79 -10.03 -3.74
CA GLY A 260 3.76 -11.03 -3.44
C GLY A 260 2.55 -10.49 -2.68
N ALA A 261 2.66 -9.32 -2.07
CA ALA A 261 1.54 -8.62 -1.43
C ALA A 261 0.86 -7.62 -2.36
N ILE A 262 1.62 -7.04 -3.27
CA ILE A 262 1.15 -6.05 -4.24
C ILE A 262 0.55 -6.76 -5.44
N TYR A 263 1.21 -7.77 -5.99
CA TYR A 263 0.80 -8.43 -7.23
C TYR A 263 0.26 -9.84 -6.98
N GLU A 264 -0.62 -10.28 -7.88
CA GLU A 264 -1.07 -11.66 -7.94
C GLU A 264 -0.71 -12.33 -9.27
N PHE A 265 -0.83 -13.65 -9.31
CA PHE A 265 -0.67 -14.39 -10.56
C PHE A 265 -2.07 -14.68 -11.12
N ALA A 266 -2.38 -14.20 -12.32
CA ALA A 266 -3.60 -14.52 -13.04
C ALA A 266 -3.33 -15.30 -14.33
N GLU A 267 -4.32 -16.08 -14.74
CA GLU A 267 -4.28 -16.83 -16.00
C GLU A 267 -4.50 -15.88 -17.18
N VAL A 268 -3.56 -15.93 -18.12
CA VAL A 268 -3.68 -15.23 -19.40
C VAL A 268 -4.68 -15.96 -20.29
N GLU A 269 -5.60 -15.21 -20.88
CA GLU A 269 -6.45 -15.72 -21.96
C GLU A 269 -5.68 -15.66 -23.28
N GLU A 270 -5.11 -14.50 -23.59
CA GLU A 270 -4.46 -14.23 -24.86
C GLU A 270 -3.46 -13.06 -24.74
N ILE A 271 -2.36 -13.12 -25.50
CA ILE A 271 -1.48 -11.96 -25.73
C ILE A 271 -1.94 -11.26 -27.01
N MET A 272 -2.34 -10.00 -26.89
CA MET A 272 -2.94 -9.25 -28.00
C MET A 272 -1.92 -8.45 -28.81
N GLU A 273 -1.02 -7.77 -28.12
CA GLU A 273 -0.07 -6.85 -28.75
C GLU A 273 1.30 -6.93 -28.09
N ARG A 274 2.32 -6.49 -28.82
CA ARG A 274 3.68 -6.34 -28.33
C ARG A 274 4.18 -4.92 -28.58
N ARG A 275 4.83 -4.35 -27.58
CA ARG A 275 5.53 -3.07 -27.70
C ARG A 275 6.92 -3.12 -27.06
N GLY A 276 7.72 -2.10 -27.34
CA GLY A 276 9.05 -1.96 -26.78
C GLY A 276 10.13 -2.80 -27.48
N LYS A 277 11.36 -2.73 -26.96
CA LYS A 277 12.54 -3.44 -27.48
C LYS A 277 13.49 -3.80 -26.34
N GLY A 278 14.18 -4.94 -26.46
CA GLY A 278 15.17 -5.41 -25.49
C GLY A 278 14.56 -5.75 -24.13
N GLU A 279 15.13 -5.23 -23.04
CA GLU A 279 14.65 -5.47 -21.67
C GLU A 279 13.30 -4.78 -21.35
N ASN A 280 12.85 -3.85 -22.21
CA ASN A 280 11.61 -3.10 -22.05
C ASN A 280 10.48 -3.62 -22.97
N VAL A 281 10.53 -4.89 -23.36
CA VAL A 281 9.42 -5.50 -24.10
C VAL A 281 8.24 -5.70 -23.16
N GLU A 282 7.07 -5.29 -23.63
CA GLU A 282 5.80 -5.42 -22.95
C GLU A 282 4.76 -6.04 -23.89
N TYR A 283 3.91 -6.86 -23.31
CA TYR A 283 2.81 -7.54 -23.98
C TYR A 283 1.49 -7.02 -23.43
N LEU A 284 0.54 -6.72 -24.32
CA LEU A 284 -0.83 -6.41 -23.92
C LEU A 284 -1.53 -7.74 -23.64
N VAL A 285 -1.84 -7.99 -22.38
CA VAL A 285 -2.39 -9.26 -21.91
C VAL A 285 -3.89 -9.10 -21.69
N LYS A 286 -4.66 -10.04 -22.24
CA LYS A 286 -6.08 -10.23 -21.95
C LYS A 286 -6.23 -11.31 -20.88
N TRP A 287 -6.98 -11.01 -19.83
CA TRP A 287 -7.14 -11.91 -18.67
C TRP A 287 -8.35 -12.80 -18.79
N LYS A 288 -8.24 -14.06 -18.36
CA LYS A 288 -9.36 -15.00 -18.37
C LYS A 288 -10.49 -14.63 -17.41
N ASP A 289 -10.17 -13.92 -16.34
CA ASP A 289 -11.15 -13.46 -15.35
C ASP A 289 -12.02 -12.30 -15.87
N GLY A 290 -11.76 -11.82 -17.10
CA GLY A 290 -12.46 -10.70 -17.70
C GLY A 290 -12.00 -9.34 -17.18
N GLY A 291 -10.85 -9.26 -16.51
CA GLY A 291 -10.21 -7.99 -16.14
C GLY A 291 -9.82 -7.14 -17.35
N ASP A 292 -9.55 -5.86 -17.11
CA ASP A 292 -9.11 -4.94 -18.18
C ASP A 292 -7.75 -5.39 -18.73
N ASN A 293 -7.60 -5.31 -20.05
CA ASN A 293 -6.35 -5.65 -20.71
C ASN A 293 -5.24 -4.70 -20.26
N GLU A 294 -4.07 -5.24 -19.93
CA GLU A 294 -2.97 -4.45 -19.39
C GLU A 294 -1.61 -4.79 -20.01
N TRP A 295 -0.74 -3.79 -20.06
CA TRP A 295 0.61 -3.95 -20.59
C TRP A 295 1.52 -4.54 -19.51
N VAL A 296 1.90 -5.81 -19.68
CA VAL A 296 2.74 -6.56 -18.76
C VAL A 296 4.14 -6.72 -19.36
N LYS A 297 5.19 -6.50 -18.56
CA LYS A 297 6.58 -6.71 -19.02
C LYS A 297 6.81 -8.17 -19.34
N ALA A 298 7.57 -8.45 -20.40
CA ALA A 298 7.87 -9.80 -20.87
C ALA A 298 8.34 -10.76 -19.77
N ARG A 299 9.17 -10.28 -18.84
CA ARG A 299 9.66 -11.06 -17.69
C ARG A 299 8.58 -11.56 -16.71
N PHE A 300 7.37 -11.02 -16.79
CA PHE A 300 6.24 -11.37 -15.92
C PHE A 300 5.18 -12.18 -16.67
N VAL A 301 5.32 -12.33 -17.98
CA VAL A 301 4.49 -13.19 -18.82
C VAL A 301 5.15 -14.56 -18.92
N ALA A 302 4.37 -15.64 -18.88
CA ALA A 302 4.92 -16.99 -18.99
C ALA A 302 5.67 -17.16 -20.33
N GLU A 303 6.87 -17.72 -20.29
CA GLU A 303 7.74 -17.84 -21.47
C GLU A 303 7.08 -18.64 -22.60
N GLU A 304 6.26 -19.65 -22.26
CA GLU A 304 5.50 -20.44 -23.23
C GLU A 304 4.48 -19.57 -23.98
N LEU A 305 3.76 -18.68 -23.29
CA LEU A 305 2.80 -17.77 -23.93
C LEU A 305 3.49 -16.77 -24.83
N VAL A 306 4.63 -16.22 -24.38
CA VAL A 306 5.43 -15.31 -25.19
C VAL A 306 5.94 -16.02 -26.44
N LYS A 307 6.41 -17.26 -26.29
CA LYS A 307 6.86 -18.08 -27.40
C LYS A 307 5.74 -18.36 -28.39
N ASP A 308 4.57 -18.78 -27.92
CA ASP A 308 3.39 -19.03 -28.78
C ASP A 308 3.02 -17.78 -29.58
N PHE A 309 3.00 -16.61 -28.93
CA PHE A 309 2.74 -15.33 -29.58
C PHE A 309 3.83 -14.93 -30.60
N GLU A 310 5.12 -15.06 -30.24
CA GLU A 310 6.23 -14.69 -31.13
C GLU A 310 6.41 -15.66 -32.31
N GLU A 311 6.06 -16.93 -32.14
CA GLU A 311 6.01 -17.93 -33.22
C GLU A 311 4.82 -17.70 -34.17
N GLY A 312 3.92 -16.77 -33.85
CA GLY A 312 2.72 -16.52 -34.62
C GLY A 312 1.81 -17.74 -34.66
N LEU A 313 1.83 -18.56 -33.59
CA LEU A 313 0.82 -19.59 -33.39
C LEU A 313 -0.49 -18.87 -33.08
N GLU A 314 -1.14 -18.37 -34.13
CA GLU A 314 -2.55 -18.02 -34.06
C GLU A 314 -3.29 -19.28 -33.59
N TYR A 315 -4.04 -19.16 -32.49
CA TYR A 315 -4.91 -20.23 -31.99
C TYR A 315 -6.08 -20.45 -32.96
N ALA A 316 -5.77 -20.84 -34.20
CA ALA A 316 -6.78 -21.26 -35.16
C ALA A 316 -7.35 -22.59 -34.65
N VAL A 317 -8.67 -22.64 -34.45
CA VAL A 317 -9.32 -23.88 -34.05
C VAL A 317 -9.43 -24.76 -35.30
N ALA A 318 -8.80 -25.92 -35.26
CA ALA A 318 -8.95 -26.92 -36.31
C ALA A 318 -10.38 -27.46 -36.31
N GLU A 319 -11.11 -27.32 -37.43
CA GLU A 319 -12.47 -27.84 -37.57
C GLU A 319 -12.44 -29.35 -37.86
N CYS A 320 -11.60 -29.77 -38.81
CA CYS A 320 -11.42 -31.19 -39.15
C CYS A 320 -10.16 -31.44 -40.00
N VAL A 321 -9.76 -32.71 -40.08
CA VAL A 321 -8.75 -33.19 -41.02
C VAL A 321 -9.42 -33.65 -42.30
N LEU A 322 -9.01 -33.08 -43.43
CA LEU A 322 -9.56 -33.36 -44.76
C LEU A 322 -8.78 -34.43 -45.51
N ASP A 323 -7.46 -34.49 -45.34
CA ASP A 323 -6.62 -35.46 -46.03
C ASP A 323 -5.32 -35.78 -45.28
N LYS A 324 -4.59 -36.80 -45.76
CA LYS A 324 -3.33 -37.28 -45.17
C LYS A 324 -2.32 -37.59 -46.27
N ARG A 325 -1.07 -37.18 -46.07
CA ARG A 325 0.07 -37.50 -46.95
C ARG A 325 1.32 -37.88 -46.16
N GLU A 326 2.30 -38.44 -46.86
CA GLU A 326 3.66 -38.60 -46.35
C GLU A 326 4.49 -37.37 -46.75
N GLY A 327 5.07 -36.70 -45.76
CA GLY A 327 5.96 -35.55 -45.95
C GLY A 327 7.39 -35.97 -46.32
N GLU A 328 8.26 -34.98 -46.56
CA GLU A 328 9.61 -35.16 -47.12
C GLU A 328 10.57 -36.00 -46.24
N GLU A 329 10.26 -36.22 -44.96
CA GLU A 329 11.04 -37.06 -44.03
C GLU A 329 10.34 -38.38 -43.65
N GLY A 330 9.28 -38.81 -44.34
CA GLY A 330 8.49 -39.98 -43.96
C GLY A 330 7.62 -39.75 -42.71
N LYS A 331 7.51 -38.51 -42.26
CA LYS A 331 6.55 -38.07 -41.24
C LYS A 331 5.19 -37.87 -41.89
N LYS A 332 4.11 -38.19 -41.18
CA LYS A 332 2.75 -37.97 -41.67
C LYS A 332 2.41 -36.49 -41.56
N GLU A 333 1.79 -35.97 -42.60
CA GLU A 333 1.19 -34.64 -42.63
C GLU A 333 -0.30 -34.77 -42.90
N TYR A 334 -1.09 -33.90 -42.28
CA TYR A 334 -2.54 -33.87 -42.38
C TYR A 334 -2.98 -32.51 -42.93
N LEU A 335 -3.93 -32.53 -43.86
CA LEU A 335 -4.54 -31.31 -44.40
C LEU A 335 -5.64 -30.88 -43.44
N VAL A 336 -5.42 -29.80 -42.71
CA VAL A 336 -6.32 -29.31 -41.65
C VAL A 336 -7.15 -28.16 -42.19
N LYS A 337 -8.47 -28.24 -42.01
CA LYS A 337 -9.39 -27.13 -42.22
C LYS A 337 -9.53 -26.36 -40.91
N TRP A 338 -9.33 -25.05 -40.96
CA TRP A 338 -9.41 -24.17 -39.80
C TRP A 338 -10.73 -23.40 -39.79
N THR A 339 -11.19 -22.98 -38.61
CA THR A 339 -12.40 -22.17 -38.47
C THR A 339 -12.28 -20.79 -39.13
N ASP A 340 -11.07 -20.22 -39.09
CA ASP A 340 -10.83 -18.81 -39.44
C ASP A 340 -9.93 -18.62 -40.66
N ILE A 341 -9.51 -19.72 -41.31
CA ILE A 341 -8.70 -19.70 -42.53
C ILE A 341 -9.50 -20.36 -43.66
N GLU A 342 -9.76 -19.62 -44.74
CA GLU A 342 -10.54 -20.13 -45.88
C GLU A 342 -9.87 -21.31 -46.58
N GLU A 343 -8.53 -21.34 -46.60
CA GLU A 343 -7.75 -22.39 -47.23
C GLU A 343 -7.18 -23.37 -46.19
N ALA A 344 -7.38 -24.67 -46.41
CA ALA A 344 -6.82 -25.71 -45.57
C ALA A 344 -5.28 -25.80 -45.76
N THR A 345 -4.54 -25.99 -44.67
CA THR A 345 -3.06 -26.07 -44.68
C THR A 345 -2.57 -27.46 -44.29
N TRP A 346 -1.41 -27.85 -44.80
CA TRP A 346 -0.77 -29.12 -44.46
C TRP A 346 0.08 -28.95 -43.20
N GLU A 347 -0.31 -29.63 -42.12
CA GLU A 347 0.38 -29.60 -40.84
C GLU A 347 0.98 -30.96 -40.49
N PRO A 348 2.15 -30.99 -39.82
CA PRO A 348 2.76 -32.23 -39.37
C PRO A 348 1.97 -32.88 -38.21
N GLU A 349 2.04 -34.21 -38.07
CA GLU A 349 1.27 -34.99 -37.08
C GLU A 349 1.39 -34.49 -35.63
N ASP A 350 2.53 -33.93 -35.23
CA ASP A 350 2.77 -33.37 -33.89
C ASP A 350 2.04 -32.05 -33.62
N LYS A 351 1.52 -31.39 -34.66
CA LYS A 351 0.81 -30.10 -34.58
C LYS A 351 -0.71 -30.22 -34.77
N VAL A 352 -1.23 -31.43 -34.95
CA VAL A 352 -2.66 -31.66 -35.20
C VAL A 352 -3.29 -32.39 -34.02
N ASP A 353 -4.52 -32.00 -33.64
CA ASP A 353 -5.25 -32.65 -32.56
C ASP A 353 -5.39 -34.17 -32.82
N PRO A 354 -4.90 -35.03 -31.90
CA PRO A 354 -5.00 -36.48 -32.04
C PRO A 354 -6.43 -37.02 -32.20
N GLU A 355 -7.43 -36.34 -31.62
CA GLU A 355 -8.84 -36.76 -31.76
C GLU A 355 -9.34 -36.53 -33.19
N LEU A 356 -8.97 -35.42 -33.84
CA LEU A 356 -9.35 -35.14 -35.23
C LEU A 356 -8.70 -36.13 -36.20
N ILE A 357 -7.44 -36.49 -35.96
CA ILE A 357 -6.74 -37.53 -36.74
C ILE A 357 -7.50 -38.86 -36.61
N LYS A 358 -7.88 -39.23 -35.40
CA LYS A 358 -8.59 -40.49 -35.14
C LYS A 358 -9.96 -40.53 -35.83
N LEU A 359 -10.74 -39.45 -35.75
CA LEU A 359 -12.03 -39.32 -36.43
C LEU A 359 -11.89 -39.47 -37.95
N PHE A 360 -10.86 -38.87 -38.54
CA PHE A 360 -10.59 -39.00 -39.97
C PHE A 360 -10.23 -40.44 -40.37
N GLU A 361 -9.37 -41.12 -39.60
CA GLU A 361 -9.00 -42.52 -39.87
C GLU A 361 -10.17 -43.50 -39.71
N GLU A 362 -11.04 -43.27 -38.73
CA GLU A 362 -12.28 -44.03 -38.54
C GLU A 362 -13.27 -43.82 -39.70
N GLY A 363 -13.41 -42.58 -40.17
CA GLY A 363 -14.24 -42.24 -41.33
C GLY A 363 -13.79 -42.92 -42.63
N LYS A 364 -12.48 -42.99 -42.89
CA LYS A 364 -11.94 -43.70 -44.07
C LYS A 364 -12.10 -45.22 -43.98
N LYS A 365 -12.04 -45.81 -42.79
CA LYS A 365 -12.31 -47.25 -42.60
C LYS A 365 -13.76 -47.61 -42.91
N GLN A 366 -14.72 -46.81 -42.45
CA GLN A 366 -16.14 -47.05 -42.72
C GLN A 366 -16.46 -46.93 -44.22
N THR A 367 -15.89 -45.93 -44.92
CA THR A 367 -16.11 -45.78 -46.37
C THR A 367 -15.54 -46.95 -47.18
N ALA A 368 -14.37 -47.46 -46.81
CA ALA A 368 -13.74 -48.61 -47.46
C ALA A 368 -14.54 -49.92 -47.29
N GLU A 369 -15.19 -50.11 -46.14
CA GLU A 369 -16.05 -51.27 -45.86
C GLU A 369 -17.37 -51.22 -46.63
N THR A 370 -17.99 -50.04 -46.80
CA THR A 370 -19.20 -49.88 -47.63
C THR A 370 -18.96 -49.99 -49.14
N SER A 371 -17.74 -49.73 -49.63
CA SER A 371 -17.40 -49.89 -51.06
C SER A 371 -16.97 -51.32 -51.44
N SER A 372 -16.84 -52.22 -50.46
CA SER A 372 -16.43 -53.62 -50.64
C SER A 372 -17.56 -54.63 -50.39
N SER A 373 -18.79 -54.13 -50.14
CA SER A 373 -20.03 -54.92 -50.03
C SER A 373 -20.90 -54.68 -51.25
#